data_AF-A0A3M8HCZ6-F1
#
_entry.id   AF-A0A3M8HCZ6-F1
#
_cell.length_a   1.000
_cell.length_b   1.000
_cell.length_c   1.000
_cell.angle_alpha   90.00
_cell.angle_beta   90.00
_cell.angle_gamma   90.00
#
_symmetry.space_group_name_H-M   'P 1'
#
loop_
_entity.id
_entity.type
_entity.pdbx_description
1 polymer ?
#
loop_
_entity_poly.entity_id
_entity_poly.type
_entity_poly.pdbx_seq_one_letter_code
_entity_poly.pdbx_strand_id
1 'polypeptide(L)' 'MLTNEQRAHDLAMYTLDFRYRHVIQEQANQGNNEIKFDPYSEYLFLYKEYLEIFKRDFPQHDQ' A
#
# COMPACT_ATOMS: atom_id res chain seq x y z
N MET A 1 7.93 7.70 19.15
CA MET A 1 6.65 7.16 18.62
C MET A 1 6.73 7.25 17.11
N LEU A 2 6.29 6.24 16.34
CA LEU A 2 6.24 6.38 14.88
C LEU A 2 5.31 7.53 14.49
N THR A 3 5.66 8.29 13.45
CA THR A 3 4.74 9.29 12.89
C THR A 3 3.64 8.63 12.07
N ASN A 4 2.55 9.35 11.78
CA ASN A 4 1.49 8.80 10.94
C ASN A 4 1.99 8.52 9.51
N GLU A 5 2.95 9.30 9.01
CA GLU A 5 3.63 9.04 7.74
C GLU A 5 4.42 7.73 7.77
N GLN A 6 5.16 7.47 8.86
CA GLN A 6 5.90 6.22 9.01
C GLN A 6 4.95 5.00 9.08
N ARG A 7 3.86 5.11 9.85
CA ARG A 7 2.83 4.05 9.92
C ARG A 7 2.18 3.79 8.56
N ALA A 8 1.84 4.86 7.83
CA ALA A 8 1.26 4.77 6.50
C ALA A 8 2.22 4.14 5.50
N HIS A 9 3.50 4.51 5.54
CA HIS A 9 4.55 3.93 4.71
C HIS A 9 4.70 2.43 4.96
N ASP A 10 4.87 2.03 6.22
CA ASP A 10 5.08 0.63 6.59
C ASP A 10 3.89 -0.23 6.12
N LEU A 11 2.66 0.22 6.40
CA LEU A 11 1.46 -0.51 6.00
C LEU A 11 1.27 -0.55 4.47
N ALA A 12 1.61 0.53 3.76
CA ALA A 12 1.58 0.57 2.30
C ALA A 12 2.55 -0.45 1.70
N MET A 13 3.79 -0.54 2.23
CA MET A 13 4.78 -1.50 1.76
C MET A 13 4.36 -2.95 2.00
N TYR A 14 3.80 -3.27 3.18
CA TYR A 14 3.26 -4.61 3.46
C TYR A 14 2.08 -4.97 2.54
N THR A 15 1.17 -4.02 2.31
CA THR A 15 0.01 -4.23 1.43
C THR A 15 0.43 -4.40 -0.04
N LEU A 16 1.45 -3.65 -0.48
CA LEU A 16 1.95 -3.70 -1.85
C LEU A 16 2.50 -5.08 -2.19
N ASP A 17 3.30 -5.69 -1.31
CA ASP A 17 3.84 -7.04 -1.51
C ASP A 17 2.70 -8.06 -1.65
N PHE A 18 1.67 -7.96 -0.80
CA PHE A 18 0.50 -8.83 -0.88
C PHE A 18 -0.25 -8.66 -2.21
N ARG A 19 -0.52 -7.41 -2.63
CA ARG A 19 -1.19 -7.12 -3.90
C ARG A 19 -0.39 -7.62 -5.10
N TYR A 20 0.91 -7.41 -5.12
CA TYR A 20 1.77 -7.86 -6.21
C TYR A 20 1.72 -9.38 -6.39
N ARG A 21 1.82 -10.14 -5.28
CA ARG A 21 1.69 -11.60 -5.31
C ARG A 21 0.33 -12.05 -5.82
N HIS A 22 -0.73 -11.37 -5.43
CA HIS A 22 -2.08 -11.66 -5.88
C HIS A 22 -2.23 -11.43 -7.40
N VAL A 23 -1.75 -10.30 -7.91
CA VAL A 23 -1.78 -9.98 -9.35
C VAL A 23 -1.01 -11.02 -10.15
N ILE A 24 0.19 -11.43 -9.71
CA ILE A 24 0.95 -12.49 -10.38
C ILE A 24 0.13 -13.79 -10.44
N GLN A 25 -0.49 -14.18 -9.33
CA GLN A 25 -1.25 -15.41 -9.25
C GLN A 25 -2.49 -15.39 -10.15
N GLU A 26 -3.22 -14.28 -10.18
CA GLU A 26 -4.38 -14.10 -11.06
C GLU A 26 -3.99 -14.14 -12.54
N GLN A 27 -2.92 -13.45 -12.93
CA GLN A 27 -2.44 -13.45 -14.32
C GLN A 27 -1.98 -14.85 -14.75
N ALA A 28 -1.27 -15.57 -13.88
CA ALA A 28 -0.87 -16.95 -14.12
C ALA A 28 -2.08 -17.88 -14.34
N ASN A 29 -3.15 -17.70 -13.54
CA ASN A 29 -4.39 -18.47 -13.69
C ASN A 29 -5.16 -18.12 -14.97
N GLN A 30 -5.03 -16.89 -15.47
CA GLN A 30 -5.69 -16.42 -16.71
C GLN A 30 -4.88 -16.75 -17.98
N GLY A 31 -3.70 -17.37 -17.85
CA GLY A 31 -2.82 -17.67 -18.99
C GLY A 31 -2.27 -16.42 -19.68
N ASN A 32 -2.30 -15.27 -18.99
CA ASN A 32 -1.84 -14.00 -19.53
C ASN A 32 -0.38 -13.76 -19.09
N ASN A 33 0.49 -13.49 -20.06
CA ASN A 33 1.93 -13.31 -19.80
C ASN A 33 2.32 -11.85 -19.56
N GLU A 34 1.38 -10.91 -19.64
CA GLU A 34 1.64 -9.48 -19.44
C GLU A 34 1.19 -9.05 -18.03
N ILE A 35 2.15 -8.86 -17.12
CA ILE A 35 1.88 -8.32 -15.78
C ILE A 35 1.73 -6.80 -15.90
N LYS A 36 0.48 -6.32 -15.88
CA LYS A 36 0.18 -4.89 -15.77
C LYS A 36 0.09 -4.48 -14.31
N PHE A 37 1.23 -4.18 -13.71
CA PHE A 37 1.31 -3.71 -12.34
C PHE A 37 2.37 -2.61 -12.22
N ASP A 38 1.96 -1.40 -11.84
CA ASP A 38 2.88 -0.31 -11.53
C ASP A 38 3.04 -0.19 -10.01
N PRO A 39 4.16 -0.69 -9.44
CA PRO A 39 4.35 -0.72 -8.00
C PRO A 39 4.41 0.68 -7.37
N TYR A 40 4.86 1.69 -8.10
CA TYR A 40 4.96 3.05 -7.54
C TYR A 40 3.58 3.71 -7.43
N SER A 41 2.77 3.60 -8.48
CA SER A 41 1.40 4.13 -8.46
C SER A 41 0.54 3.45 -7.39
N GLU A 42 0.65 2.13 -7.25
CA GLU A 42 -0.04 1.36 -6.20
C GLU A 42 0.44 1.76 -4.81
N TYR A 43 1.76 1.89 -4.61
CA TYR A 43 2.32 2.38 -3.34
C TYR A 43 1.76 3.76 -2.99
N LEU A 44 1.77 4.69 -3.93
CA LEU A 44 1.35 6.07 -3.69
C LEU A 44 -0.14 6.15 -3.35
N PHE A 45 -0.96 5.33 -4.00
CA PHE A 45 -2.38 5.19 -3.68
C PHE A 45 -2.57 4.68 -2.24
N LEU A 46 -1.96 3.55 -1.90
CA LEU A 46 -2.06 2.93 -0.58
C LEU A 46 -1.55 3.85 0.54
N TYR A 47 -0.39 4.48 0.33
CA TYR A 47 0.19 5.42 1.27
C TYR A 47 -0.75 6.57 1.60
N LYS A 48 -1.39 7.17 0.58
CA LYS A 48 -2.34 8.27 0.77
C LYS A 48 -3.59 7.81 1.52
N GLU A 49 -4.17 6.67 1.16
CA GLU A 49 -5.32 6.12 1.90
C GLU A 49 -4.99 5.89 3.37
N TYR A 50 -3.88 5.22 3.65
CA TYR A 50 -3.49 4.89 5.02
C TYR A 50 -3.10 6.13 5.82
N LEU A 51 -2.45 7.12 5.20
CA LEU A 51 -2.12 8.37 5.89
C LEU A 51 -3.38 9.10 6.37
N GLU A 52 -4.43 9.15 5.54
CA GLU A 52 -5.70 9.77 5.94
C GLU A 52 -6.39 8.99 7.07
N ILE A 53 -6.36 7.65 7.02
CA ILE A 53 -6.87 6.80 8.10
C ILE A 53 -6.10 7.06 9.41
N PHE A 54 -4.76 7.06 9.36
CA PHE A 54 -3.94 7.29 10.56
C PHE A 54 -4.10 8.70 11.12
N LYS A 55 -4.22 9.72 10.28
CA LYS A 55 -4.50 11.10 10.73
C LYS A 55 -5.86 11.20 11.44
N ARG A 56 -6.88 10.51 10.92
CA ARG A 56 -8.23 10.49 11.52
C ARG A 56 -8.26 9.73 12.85
N ASP A 57 -7.66 8.55 12.89
CA ASP A 57 -7.81 7.62 14.02
C ASP A 57 -6.74 7.82 15.11
N PHE A 58 -5.59 8.41 14.75
CA PHE A 58 -4.46 8.70 15.63
C PHE A 58 -3.96 10.14 15.39
N PRO A 59 -4.76 11.17 15.71
CA PRO A 59 -4.33 12.55 15.56
C PRO A 59 -3.04 12.75 16.36
N GLN A 60 -1.98 13.15 15.66
CA GLN A 60 -0.74 13.58 16.30
C GLN A 60 -1.04 14.96 16.89
N HIS A 61 -1.57 14.99 18.11
CA HIS A 61 -1.53 16.21 18.90
C HIS A 61 -0.05 16.50 19.15
N ASP A 62 0.40 17.64 18.65
CA ASP A 62 1.77 18.14 18.77
C ASP A 62 2.30 17.86 20.19
N GLN A 63 3.43 17.12 20.26
CA GLN A 63 4.25 17.11 21.47
C GLN A 63 4.93 18.47 21.63
#